data_AF-A0A1W9R3P8-F1
#
_entry.id   AF-A0A1W9R3P8-F1
#
_cell.length_a   1.000
_cell.length_b   1.000
_cell.length_c   1.000
_cell.angle_alpha   90.00
_cell.angle_beta   90.00
_cell.angle_gamma   90.00
#
_symmetry.space_group_name_H-M   'P 1'
#
loop_
_entity.id
_entity.type
_entity.pdbx_description
1 polymer ?
#
loop_
_entity_poly.entity_id
_entity_poly.type
_entity_poly.pdbx_seq_one_letter_code
_entity_poly.pdbx_strand_id
1 'polypeptide(L)'
;MSNFTFNKKYITKSAEFIIEVIKTKLNEDGFFVGTGHGKKFAIKRFSSTAICYTGMEKKQGKSEDIAVADLKTAIEEMKKFREFNTDTDLMKERIPNSLLRKRTALFGILTSAEILVEV
;
A
#
# COMPACT_ATOMS: atom_id res chain seq x y z
N MET A 1 -1.97 -17.10 -5.61
CA MET A 1 -1.91 -15.90 -4.74
C MET A 1 -0.47 -15.72 -4.36
N SER A 2 0.11 -14.56 -4.63
CA SER A 2 1.50 -14.28 -4.30
C SER A 2 1.67 -14.04 -2.81
N ASN A 3 2.78 -14.50 -2.26
CA ASN A 3 3.19 -14.16 -0.91
C ASN A 3 4.12 -12.95 -0.93
N PHE A 4 4.17 -12.23 0.18
CA PHE A 4 4.94 -11.02 0.35
C PHE A 4 5.75 -11.09 1.64
N THR A 5 6.93 -10.48 1.61
CA THR A 5 7.72 -10.20 2.80
C THR A 5 8.03 -8.72 2.91
N PHE A 6 8.21 -8.24 4.14
CA PHE A 6 8.66 -6.88 4.37
C PHE A 6 10.13 -6.76 3.97
N ASN A 7 10.47 -5.78 3.14
CA ASN A 7 11.84 -5.61 2.69
C ASN A 7 12.75 -5.29 3.90
N LYS A 8 13.82 -6.08 4.07
CA LYS A 8 14.78 -5.96 5.18
C LYS A 8 15.40 -4.55 5.28
N LYS A 9 15.48 -3.80 4.17
CA LYS A 9 15.95 -2.41 4.16
C LYS A 9 15.08 -1.47 5.02
N TYR A 10 13.79 -1.78 5.16
CA TYR A 10 12.80 -0.92 5.81
C TYR A 10 12.23 -1.50 7.10
N ILE A 11 12.47 -2.79 7.42
CA ILE A 11 11.84 -3.46 8.56
C ILE A 11 12.14 -2.78 9.92
N THR A 12 13.33 -2.20 10.08
CA THR A 12 13.74 -1.49 11.31
C THR A 12 13.44 0.02 11.27
N LYS A 13 12.89 0.54 10.17
CA LYS A 13 12.61 1.97 9.99
C LYS A 13 11.25 2.31 10.61
N SER A 14 11.07 3.55 11.05
CA SER A 14 9.76 4.02 11.53
C SER A 14 8.74 4.08 10.39
N ALA A 15 7.45 3.97 10.73
CA ALA A 15 6.39 4.16 9.74
C ALA A 15 6.47 5.54 9.08
N GLU A 16 6.80 6.60 9.82
CA GLU A 16 7.00 7.96 9.28
C GLU A 16 8.05 7.97 8.17
N PHE A 17 9.21 7.35 8.40
CA PHE A 17 10.25 7.28 7.38
C PHE A 17 9.76 6.53 6.14
N ILE A 18 9.02 5.45 6.33
CA ILE A 18 8.48 4.66 5.22
C ILE A 18 7.43 5.46 4.42
N ILE A 19 6.59 6.25 5.08
CA ILE A 19 5.65 7.16 4.39
C ILE A 19 6.41 8.15 3.51
N GLU A 20 7.51 8.73 3.99
CA GLU A 20 8.32 9.64 3.18
C GLU A 20 9.01 8.93 2.02
N VAL A 21 9.47 7.69 2.20
CA VAL A 21 9.98 6.86 1.09
C VAL A 21 8.89 6.61 0.05
N ILE A 22 7.66 6.29 0.46
CA ILE A 22 6.54 6.08 -0.45
C ILE A 22 6.29 7.34 -1.28
N LYS A 23 6.19 8.52 -0.65
CA LYS A 23 6.00 9.81 -1.35
C LYS A 23 7.16 10.19 -2.26
N THR A 24 8.38 9.77 -1.94
CA THR A 24 9.57 10.08 -2.74
C THR A 24 9.66 9.17 -3.96
N LYS A 25 9.32 7.89 -3.81
CA LYS A 25 9.41 6.90 -4.89
C LYS A 25 8.20 6.92 -5.80
N LEU A 26 7.03 7.21 -5.24
CA LEU A 26 5.82 7.40 -5.99
C LEU A 26 5.67 8.89 -6.27
N ASN A 27 5.81 9.30 -7.52
CA ASN A 27 5.63 10.70 -7.90
C ASN A 27 4.14 11.07 -7.92
N GLU A 28 3.81 12.31 -7.53
CA GLU A 28 2.50 12.89 -7.87
C GLU A 28 2.30 12.83 -9.39
N ASP A 29 1.06 12.59 -9.82
CA ASP A 29 0.70 12.32 -11.22
C ASP A 29 1.35 11.06 -11.84
N GLY A 30 2.05 10.26 -11.04
CA GLY A 30 2.52 8.94 -11.40
C GLY A 30 1.43 7.87 -11.34
N PHE A 31 1.82 6.61 -11.48
CA PHE A 31 0.95 5.47 -11.28
C PHE A 31 1.65 4.37 -10.49
N PHE A 32 0.86 3.52 -9.85
CA PHE A 32 1.32 2.26 -9.26
C PHE A 32 0.47 1.10 -9.76
N VAL A 33 1.01 -0.10 -9.63
CA VAL A 33 0.35 -1.35 -10.05
C VAL A 33 -0.13 -2.07 -8.80
N GLY A 34 -1.44 -2.30 -8.71
CA GLY A 34 -2.04 -3.10 -7.65
C GLY A 34 -1.78 -4.59 -7.81
N THR A 35 -1.75 -5.30 -6.68
CA THR A 35 -1.51 -6.74 -6.65
C THR A 35 -2.71 -7.58 -7.10
N GLY A 36 -2.46 -8.80 -7.56
CA GLY A 36 -3.48 -9.78 -7.99
C GLY A 36 -3.75 -9.78 -9.50
N HIS A 37 -4.14 -8.64 -10.08
CA HIS A 37 -4.49 -8.54 -11.51
C HIS A 37 -3.71 -7.46 -12.28
N GLY A 38 -2.70 -6.84 -11.66
CA GLY A 38 -1.89 -5.82 -12.34
C GLY A 38 -2.63 -4.50 -12.64
N LYS A 39 -3.74 -4.23 -11.93
CA LYS A 39 -4.55 -3.03 -12.15
C LYS A 39 -3.73 -1.77 -11.91
N LYS A 40 -3.80 -0.82 -12.84
CA LYS A 40 -3.09 0.46 -12.71
C LYS A 40 -3.94 1.50 -11.98
N PHE A 41 -3.30 2.20 -11.06
CA PHE A 41 -3.89 3.29 -10.28
C PHE A 41 -3.05 4.54 -10.48
N ALA A 42 -3.68 5.62 -10.94
CA ALA A 42 -3.03 6.92 -11.05
C ALA A 42 -3.03 7.59 -9.68
N ILE A 43 -1.89 8.12 -9.25
CA ILE A 43 -1.78 8.95 -8.05
C ILE A 43 -2.28 10.34 -8.42
N LYS A 44 -3.13 10.91 -7.59
CA LYS A 44 -3.68 12.26 -7.79
C LYS A 44 -3.05 13.29 -6.87
N ARG A 45 -2.72 12.89 -5.64
CA ARG A 45 -2.17 13.80 -4.63
C ARG A 45 -1.59 13.02 -3.46
N PHE A 46 -0.48 13.50 -2.92
CA PHE A 46 -0.05 13.22 -1.56
C PHE A 46 -0.40 14.40 -0.65
N SER A 47 -1.04 14.11 0.47
CA SER A 47 -1.26 15.09 1.53
C SER A 47 -0.65 14.60 2.83
N SER A 48 -0.65 15.44 3.85
CA SER A 48 -0.23 15.04 5.19
C SER A 48 -1.14 13.97 5.81
N THR A 49 -2.39 13.86 5.34
CA THR A 49 -3.42 13.00 5.95
C THR A 49 -3.80 11.81 5.09
N ALA A 50 -3.61 11.86 3.77
CA ALA A 50 -4.01 10.80 2.85
C ALA A 50 -3.19 10.75 1.55
N ILE A 51 -3.17 9.55 0.95
CA ILE A 51 -2.74 9.28 -0.42
C ILE A 51 -3.99 9.12 -1.29
N CYS A 52 -4.17 10.01 -2.27
CA CYS A 52 -5.31 10.00 -3.17
C CYS A 52 -4.94 9.33 -4.51
N TYR A 53 -5.76 8.38 -4.96
CA TYR A 53 -5.53 7.66 -6.21
C TYR A 53 -6.83 7.40 -6.96
N THR A 54 -6.72 7.03 -8.24
CA THR A 54 -7.87 6.68 -9.10
C THR A 54 -7.55 5.46 -9.95
N GLY A 55 -8.42 4.45 -9.94
CA GLY A 55 -8.25 3.27 -10.80
C GLY A 55 -8.43 3.63 -12.27
N MET A 56 -7.44 3.33 -13.11
CA MET A 56 -7.42 3.73 -14.52
C MET A 56 -8.41 2.93 -15.40
N GLU A 57 -8.81 1.74 -14.95
CA GLU A 57 -9.74 0.87 -15.68
C GLU A 57 -11.21 1.28 -15.50
N LYS A 58 -11.52 2.13 -14.52
CA LYS A 58 -12.91 2.53 -14.25
C LYS A 58 -13.29 3.72 -15.14
N LYS A 59 -14.26 3.50 -16.04
CA LYS A 59 -14.90 4.56 -16.87
C LYS A 59 -15.40 5.78 -16.06
N GLN A 60 -15.61 5.63 -14.75
CA GLN A 60 -16.17 6.67 -13.87
C GLN A 60 -15.15 7.43 -13.01
N GLY A 61 -13.83 7.16 -13.11
CA GLY A 61 -12.79 8.05 -12.56
C GLY A 61 -12.88 8.42 -11.07
N LYS A 62 -13.57 7.62 -10.24
CA LYS A 62 -13.78 7.94 -8.82
C LYS A 62 -12.46 7.84 -8.06
N SER A 63 -12.05 8.94 -7.44
CA SER A 63 -10.88 8.97 -6.56
C SER A 63 -11.16 8.32 -5.21
N GLU A 64 -10.15 7.66 -4.68
CA GLU A 64 -10.14 6.99 -3.39
C GLU A 64 -8.93 7.47 -2.57
N ASP A 65 -9.11 7.55 -1.25
CA ASP A 65 -8.06 7.99 -0.32
C ASP A 65 -7.64 6.85 0.60
N ILE A 66 -6.33 6.60 0.74
CA ILE A 66 -5.78 5.83 1.87
C ILE A 66 -5.30 6.83 2.91
N ALA A 67 -5.87 6.77 4.12
CA ALA A 67 -5.43 7.60 5.22
C ALA A 67 -4.00 7.23 5.63
N VAL A 68 -3.15 8.24 5.86
CA VAL A 68 -1.76 8.04 6.30
C VAL A 68 -1.71 7.35 7.66
N ALA A 69 -2.65 7.67 8.56
CA ALA A 69 -2.75 6.99 9.87
C ALA A 69 -3.00 5.49 9.71
N ASP A 70 -3.97 5.10 8.89
CA ASP A 70 -4.26 3.69 8.61
C ASP A 70 -3.06 2.99 7.97
N LEU A 71 -2.36 3.68 7.05
CA LEU A 71 -1.18 3.16 6.38
C LEU A 71 -0.04 2.90 7.37
N LYS A 72 0.18 3.81 8.33
CA LYS A 72 1.16 3.60 9.41
C LYS A 72 0.83 2.38 10.25
N THR A 73 -0.43 2.22 10.67
CA THR A 73 -0.89 1.03 11.41
C THR A 73 -0.64 -0.24 10.61
N ALA A 74 -1.00 -0.26 9.33
CA ALA A 74 -0.79 -1.43 8.48
C ALA A 74 0.71 -1.77 8.34
N ILE A 75 1.58 -0.77 8.18
CA ILE A 75 3.03 -0.97 8.11
C ILE A 75 3.55 -1.64 9.39
N GLU A 76 3.18 -1.14 10.57
CA GLU A 76 3.66 -1.71 11.84
C GLU A 76 3.12 -3.13 12.10
N GLU A 77 1.88 -3.42 11.69
CA GLU A 77 1.37 -4.80 11.76
C GLU A 77 2.10 -5.72 10.78
N MET A 78 2.31 -5.29 9.52
CA MET A 78 2.98 -6.07 8.49
C MET A 78 4.41 -6.48 8.86
N LYS A 79 5.15 -5.62 9.57
CA LYS A 79 6.52 -5.92 10.03
C LYS A 79 6.61 -7.12 10.99
N LYS A 80 5.51 -7.46 11.67
CA LYS A 80 5.47 -8.57 12.63
C LYS A 80 5.46 -9.94 11.95
N PHE A 81 5.18 -9.97 10.66
CA PHE A 81 5.08 -11.21 9.89
C PHE A 81 6.35 -11.45 9.09
N ARG A 82 6.83 -12.70 9.13
CA ARG A 82 7.92 -13.15 8.25
C ARG A 82 7.48 -13.13 6.78
N GLU A 83 6.25 -13.56 6.54
CA GLU A 83 5.63 -13.68 5.23
C GLU A 83 4.10 -13.60 5.39
N PHE A 84 3.42 -13.01 4.42
CA PHE A 84 1.96 -12.85 4.42
C PHE A 84 1.44 -12.71 2.99
N ASN A 85 0.14 -12.96 2.78
CA ASN A 85 -0.51 -12.68 1.50
C ASN A 85 -1.61 -11.63 1.67
N THR A 86 -2.20 -11.22 0.56
CA THR A 86 -3.22 -10.15 0.54
C THR A 86 -4.55 -10.56 1.16
N ASP A 87 -4.79 -11.85 1.39
CA ASP A 87 -6.11 -12.38 1.78
C ASP A 87 -6.07 -13.31 3.00
N THR A 88 -4.95 -13.38 3.74
CA THR A 88 -4.87 -14.12 5.00
C THR A 88 -5.79 -13.47 6.04
N ASP A 89 -6.63 -14.27 6.69
CA ASP A 89 -7.54 -13.78 7.73
C ASP A 89 -6.78 -13.06 8.84
N LEU A 90 -5.57 -13.52 9.14
CA LEU A 90 -4.64 -12.86 10.05
C LEU A 90 -4.29 -11.42 9.67
N MET A 91 -4.14 -11.11 8.38
CA MET A 91 -3.94 -9.74 7.92
C MET A 91 -5.23 -8.93 8.00
N LYS A 92 -6.38 -9.53 7.67
CA LYS A 92 -7.69 -8.87 7.72
C LYS A 92 -8.08 -8.45 9.13
N GLU A 93 -7.70 -9.25 10.13
CA GLU A 93 -7.98 -8.95 11.54
C GLU A 93 -7.05 -7.87 12.13
N ARG A 94 -5.86 -7.68 11.56
CA ARG A 94 -4.81 -6.82 12.13
C ARG A 94 -4.77 -5.43 11.50
N ILE A 95 -5.17 -5.28 10.24
CA ILE A 95 -5.19 -3.97 9.57
C ILE A 95 -6.57 -3.30 9.66
N PRO A 96 -6.65 -1.96 9.59
CA PRO A 96 -7.92 -1.25 9.53
C PRO A 96 -8.86 -1.76 8.43
N ASN A 97 -10.15 -1.92 8.76
CA ASN A 97 -11.19 -2.35 7.80
C ASN A 97 -11.30 -1.43 6.57
N SER A 98 -10.96 -0.14 6.71
CA SER A 98 -10.86 0.83 5.62
C SER A 98 -9.86 0.40 4.54
N LEU A 99 -8.77 -0.27 4.94
CA LEU A 99 -7.73 -0.79 4.07
C LEU A 99 -8.08 -2.15 3.48
N LEU A 100 -8.92 -2.96 4.12
CA LEU A 100 -9.33 -4.26 3.58
C LEU A 100 -10.03 -4.11 2.22
N ARG A 101 -10.88 -3.09 2.08
CA ARG A 101 -11.54 -2.74 0.82
C ARG A 101 -10.58 -2.15 -0.23
N LYS A 102 -9.39 -1.73 0.21
CA LYS A 102 -8.35 -1.08 -0.60
C LYS A 102 -7.08 -1.92 -0.68
N ARG A 103 -7.13 -3.21 -0.31
CA ARG A 103 -5.95 -4.08 -0.16
C ARG A 103 -5.09 -4.16 -1.42
N THR A 104 -5.72 -4.24 -2.59
CA THR A 104 -5.02 -4.23 -3.88
C THR A 104 -4.19 -2.96 -4.07
N ALA A 105 -4.74 -1.80 -3.70
CA ALA A 105 -4.04 -0.53 -3.81
C ALA A 105 -2.97 -0.38 -2.72
N LEU A 106 -3.27 -0.76 -1.48
CA LEU A 106 -2.32 -0.77 -0.36
C LEU A 106 -1.06 -1.56 -0.71
N PHE A 107 -1.22 -2.81 -1.13
CA PHE A 107 -0.07 -3.64 -1.48
C PHE A 107 0.64 -3.12 -2.72
N GLY A 108 -0.10 -2.61 -3.72
CA GLY A 108 0.50 -1.98 -4.91
C GLY A 108 1.37 -0.77 -4.61
N ILE A 109 0.93 0.10 -3.69
CA ILE A 109 1.71 1.24 -3.19
C ILE A 109 3.00 0.74 -2.54
N LEU A 110 2.88 -0.23 -1.63
CA LEU A 110 4.02 -0.72 -0.87
C LEU A 110 5.01 -1.52 -1.73
N THR A 111 4.56 -2.31 -2.71
CA THR A 111 5.45 -3.03 -3.63
C THR A 111 6.09 -2.08 -4.64
N SER A 112 5.35 -1.12 -5.18
CA SER A 112 5.89 -0.11 -6.12
C SER A 112 6.94 0.79 -5.45
N ALA A 113 6.82 1.03 -4.14
CA ALA A 113 7.84 1.70 -3.35
C ALA A 113 8.98 0.77 -2.85
N GLU A 114 8.95 -0.52 -3.21
CA GLU A 114 9.86 -1.59 -2.77
C GLU A 114 9.85 -1.82 -1.24
N ILE A 115 8.79 -1.40 -0.55
CA ILE A 115 8.61 -1.68 0.89
C ILE A 115 8.28 -3.15 1.11
N LEU A 116 7.47 -3.73 0.22
CA LEU A 116 7.20 -5.16 0.16
C LEU A 116 7.87 -5.80 -1.06
N VAL A 117 8.26 -7.05 -0.91
CA VAL A 117 8.82 -7.88 -2.00
C VAL A 117 7.98 -9.14 -2.13
N GLU A 118 7.67 -9.51 -3.37
CA GLU A 118 6.98 -10.77 -3.69
C GLU A 118 7.95 -11.95 -3.56
N VAL A 119 7.49 -13.05 -2.94
CA VAL A 119 8.27 -14.27 -2.67
C VAL A 119 7.56 -15.54 -3.13
#